data_AF-A0A9E0JRL1-F1
#
_entry.id   AF-A0A9E0JRL1-F1
#
_cell.length_a   1.000
_cell.length_b   1.000
_cell.length_c   1.000
_cell.angle_alpha   90.00
_cell.angle_beta   90.00
_cell.angle_gamma   90.00
#
_symmetry.space_group_name_H-M   'P 1'
#
loop_
_entity.id
_entity.type
_entity.pdbx_description
1 polymer ?
#
loop_
_entity_poly.entity_id
_entity_poly.type
_entity_poly.pdbx_seq_one_letter_code
_entity_poly.pdbx_strand_id
1 'polypeptide(L)'
;MYDCQTDAATEFSFAPETPVRPAPASPAPRSPLRGRFYCLPGPDHQADDLAALQTLACAHGYRLERPPQGWYLADVTFEDALTLNARLGERFVTHCELRLAHPVRMA
;
A
#
# COMPACT_ATOMS: atom_id res chain seq x y z
N MET A 1 25.20 16.87 30.12
CA MET A 1 24.01 17.17 29.30
C MET A 1 24.33 16.65 27.91
N TYR A 2 23.64 15.62 27.42
CA TYR A 2 23.95 15.00 26.14
C TYR A 2 23.37 15.89 25.03
N ASP A 3 24.21 16.27 24.08
CA ASP A 3 23.84 17.14 22.98
C ASP A 3 23.32 16.27 21.81
N CYS A 4 22.00 16.28 21.62
CA CYS A 4 21.33 15.47 20.59
C CYS A 4 21.46 16.09 19.19
N GLN A 5 22.13 17.23 19.04
CA GLN A 5 22.20 17.95 17.77
C GLN A 5 23.10 17.28 16.70
N THR A 6 23.80 16.21 17.07
CA THR A 6 24.73 15.48 16.18
C THR A 6 24.26 14.07 15.83
N ASP A 7 23.00 13.72 16.11
CA ASP A 7 22.44 12.48 15.57
C ASP A 7 22.11 12.73 14.09
N ALA A 8 23.08 12.43 13.23
CA ALA A 8 22.90 12.50 11.79
C ALA A 8 21.78 11.51 11.43
N ALA A 9 20.60 12.06 11.08
CA ALA A 9 19.55 11.29 10.45
C ALA A 9 20.18 10.54 9.27
N THR A 10 20.33 9.22 9.41
CA THR A 10 20.73 8.39 8.28
C THR A 10 19.56 8.45 7.33
N GLU A 11 19.67 9.33 6.34
CA GLU A 11 18.71 9.45 5.25
C GLU A 11 18.58 8.06 4.64
N PHE A 12 17.40 7.46 4.76
CA PHE A 12 17.02 6.26 4.02
C PHE A 12 16.87 6.67 2.55
N SER A 13 18.00 6.88 1.89
CA SER A 13 18.07 7.11 0.46
C SER A 13 17.90 5.77 -0.22
N PHE A 14 16.74 5.56 -0.85
CA PHE A 14 16.54 4.47 -1.79
C PHE A 14 17.42 4.77 -3.00
N ALA A 15 18.66 4.27 -3.00
CA ALA A 15 19.49 4.27 -4.20
C ALA A 15 18.87 3.25 -5.16
N PRO A 16 18.34 3.65 -6.33
CA PRO A 16 18.03 2.69 -7.37
C PRO A 16 19.38 2.16 -7.87
N GLU A 17 19.74 0.94 -7.47
CA GLU A 17 20.95 0.29 -7.95
C GLU A 17 20.93 0.27 -9.48
N THR A 18 21.99 0.85 -10.05
CA THR A 18 22.58 0.68 -11.39
C THR A 18 21.81 -0.10 -12.47
N PRO A 19 21.70 0.44 -13.70
CA PRO A 19 20.93 -0.17 -14.78
C PRO A 19 21.63 -1.41 -15.32
N VAL A 20 21.14 -2.60 -14.95
CA VAL A 20 21.47 -3.84 -15.66
C VAL A 20 20.62 -3.90 -16.93
N ARG A 21 21.33 -4.03 -18.06
CA ARG A 21 20.87 -4.20 -19.45
C ARG A 21 19.64 -5.14 -19.58
N PRO A 22 18.72 -4.92 -20.56
CA PRO A 22 17.35 -5.40 -20.48
C PRO A 22 17.28 -6.92 -20.70
N ALA A 23 16.91 -7.64 -19.65
CA ALA A 23 16.42 -9.01 -19.72
C ALA A 23 14.89 -8.98 -19.94
N PRO A 24 14.31 -9.98 -20.64
CA PRO A 24 12.97 -9.89 -21.22
C PRO A 24 11.92 -9.74 -20.12
N ALA A 25 11.23 -8.60 -20.09
CA ALA A 25 9.97 -8.30 -19.39
C ALA A 25 9.60 -9.23 -18.22
N SER A 26 10.51 -9.44 -17.27
CA SER A 26 10.13 -10.06 -16.01
C SER A 26 9.36 -9.01 -15.23
N PRO A 27 8.11 -9.29 -14.82
CA PRO A 27 7.40 -8.36 -13.95
C PRO A 27 8.30 -8.10 -12.74
N ALA A 28 8.49 -6.82 -12.40
CA ALA A 28 9.22 -6.43 -11.20
C ALA A 28 8.75 -7.31 -10.02
N PRO A 29 9.66 -7.80 -9.17
CA PRO A 29 9.28 -8.68 -8.08
C PRO A 29 8.23 -7.97 -7.23
N ARG A 30 6.99 -8.49 -7.26
CA ARG A 30 5.91 -7.98 -6.41
C ARG A 30 6.39 -8.03 -4.97
N SER A 31 6.21 -6.92 -4.25
CA SER A 31 6.63 -6.79 -2.87
C SER A 31 6.13 -8.00 -2.05
N PRO A 32 6.99 -8.58 -1.19
CA PRO A 32 6.57 -9.64 -0.29
C PRO A 32 5.60 -9.14 0.80
N LEU A 33 5.38 -7.82 0.89
CA LEU A 33 4.44 -7.21 1.82
C LEU A 33 3.02 -7.29 1.28
N ARG A 34 2.16 -7.97 2.06
CA ARG A 34 0.74 -8.14 1.78
C ARG A 34 -0.09 -7.94 3.03
N GLY A 35 -1.33 -7.50 2.86
CA GLY A 35 -2.23 -7.45 3.98
C GLY A 35 -3.53 -6.72 3.68
N ARG A 36 -4.01 -5.94 4.65
CA ARG A 36 -5.34 -5.34 4.59
C ARG A 36 -5.23 -3.87 4.22
N PHE A 37 -6.03 -3.47 3.24
CA PHE A 37 -6.22 -2.07 2.89
C PHE A 37 -7.61 -1.63 3.32
N TYR A 38 -7.68 -0.66 4.22
CA TYR A 38 -8.90 -0.13 4.78
C TYR A 38 -9.25 1.19 4.10
N CYS A 39 -10.53 1.36 3.78
CA CYS A 39 -11.10 2.59 3.23
C CYS A 39 -12.24 3.03 4.15
N LEU A 40 -12.06 4.18 4.80
CA LEU A 40 -13.11 4.81 5.59
C LEU A 40 -13.73 5.94 4.75
N PRO A 41 -15.06 6.03 4.66
CA PRO A 41 -15.70 7.14 3.94
C PRO A 41 -15.32 8.47 4.61
N GLY A 42 -14.90 9.43 3.79
CA GLY A 42 -14.77 10.82 4.24
C GLY A 42 -16.14 11.48 4.46
N PRO A 43 -16.17 12.69 5.04
CA PRO A 43 -17.42 13.43 5.27
C PRO A 43 -18.19 13.73 3.97
N ASP A 44 -17.48 13.87 2.84
CA ASP A 44 -18.06 14.18 1.52
C ASP A 44 -18.25 12.94 0.62
N HIS A 45 -18.22 11.73 1.20
CA HIS A 45 -18.36 10.49 0.44
C HIS A 45 -19.70 10.39 -0.29
N GLN A 46 -19.65 10.08 -1.58
CA GLN A 46 -20.85 9.85 -2.41
C GLN A 46 -21.04 8.37 -2.72
N ALA A 47 -22.28 7.97 -3.00
CA ALA A 47 -22.61 6.58 -3.34
C ALA A 47 -21.80 6.04 -4.53
N ASP A 48 -21.45 6.90 -5.49
CA ASP A 48 -20.65 6.56 -6.67
C ASP A 48 -19.20 6.20 -6.32
N ASP A 49 -18.67 6.70 -5.20
CA ASP A 49 -17.30 6.39 -4.77
C ASP A 49 -17.17 4.93 -4.32
N LEU A 50 -18.24 4.34 -3.79
CA LEU A 50 -18.27 2.92 -3.48
C LEU A 50 -18.22 2.08 -4.76
N ALA A 51 -18.94 2.48 -5.81
CA ALA A 51 -18.90 1.79 -7.10
C ALA A 51 -17.50 1.88 -7.74
N ALA A 52 -16.83 3.04 -7.60
CA ALA A 52 -15.45 3.22 -8.04
C ALA A 52 -14.48 2.31 -7.27
N LEU A 53 -14.62 2.23 -5.94
CA LEU A 53 -13.83 1.33 -5.09
C LEU A 53 -14.03 -0.14 -5.47
N GLN A 54 -15.27 -0.58 -5.69
CA GLN A 54 -15.59 -1.94 -6.13
C GLN A 54 -14.98 -2.26 -7.49
N THR A 55 -15.06 -1.32 -8.43
CA THR A 55 -14.50 -1.46 -9.77
C THR A 55 -12.97 -1.60 -9.72
N LEU A 56 -12.30 -0.75 -8.94
CA LEU A 56 -10.85 -0.82 -8.73
C LEU A 56 -10.44 -2.13 -8.05
N ALA A 57 -11.13 -2.52 -6.99
CA ALA A 57 -10.88 -3.78 -6.30
C ALA A 57 -10.98 -4.97 -7.26
N CYS A 58 -12.05 -5.03 -8.05
CA CYS A 58 -12.28 -6.09 -9.03
C CYS A 58 -11.19 -6.11 -10.12
N ALA A 59 -10.77 -4.95 -10.62
CA ALA A 59 -9.71 -4.83 -11.64
C ALA A 59 -8.36 -5.40 -11.15
N HIS A 60 -8.08 -5.29 -9.85
CA HIS A 60 -6.88 -5.86 -9.24
C HIS A 60 -7.09 -7.28 -8.67
N GLY A 61 -8.30 -7.85 -8.78
CA GLY A 61 -8.64 -9.18 -8.28
C GLY A 61 -8.83 -9.26 -6.76
N TYR A 62 -9.05 -8.13 -6.10
CA TYR A 62 -9.28 -8.07 -4.65
C TYR A 62 -10.76 -8.19 -4.30
N ARG A 63 -11.02 -8.86 -3.18
CA ARG A 63 -12.35 -8.95 -2.59
C ARG A 63 -12.59 -7.75 -1.67
N LEU A 64 -13.68 -7.03 -1.91
CA LEU A 64 -14.18 -5.97 -1.04
C LEU A 64 -15.12 -6.53 0.03
N GLU A 65 -14.83 -6.21 1.28
CA GLU A 65 -15.64 -6.60 2.43
C GLU A 65 -16.10 -5.33 3.17
N ARG A 66 -17.33 -5.36 3.70
CA ARG A 66 -18.00 -4.19 4.29
C ARG A 66 -18.36 -4.42 5.76
N PRO A 67 -17.42 -4.18 6.69
CA PRO A 67 -17.73 -4.11 8.11
C PRO A 67 -18.51 -2.82 8.45
N PRO A 68 -19.02 -2.69 9.70
CA PRO A 68 -19.85 -1.54 10.10
C PRO A 68 -19.15 -0.18 9.99
N GLN A 69 -17.81 -0.16 10.04
CA GLN A 69 -17.01 1.07 10.16
C GLN A 69 -16.39 1.54 8.84
N GLY A 70 -16.51 0.78 7.75
CA GLY A 70 -15.92 1.13 6.46
C GLY A 70 -15.81 -0.07 5.53
N TRP A 71 -14.88 0.00 4.58
CA TRP A 71 -14.59 -1.09 3.66
C TRP A 71 -13.15 -1.57 3.82
N TYR A 72 -12.92 -2.84 3.49
CA TYR A 72 -11.55 -3.35 3.38
C TYR A 72 -11.36 -4.29 2.20
N LEU A 73 -10.11 -4.32 1.74
CA LEU A 73 -9.57 -5.24 0.74
C LEU A 73 -8.55 -6.14 1.42
N ALA A 74 -8.64 -7.44 1.16
CA ALA A 74 -7.73 -8.45 1.70
C ALA A 74 -6.59 -8.77 0.72
N ASP A 75 -5.45 -9.20 1.27
CA ASP A 75 -4.25 -9.66 0.54
C ASP A 75 -3.67 -8.66 -0.47
N VAL A 76 -3.88 -7.36 -0.23
CA VAL A 76 -3.38 -6.26 -1.06
C VAL A 76 -1.86 -6.18 -0.96
N THR A 77 -1.17 -6.14 -2.10
CA THR A 77 0.30 -5.91 -2.13
C THR A 77 0.62 -4.45 -1.86
N PHE A 78 1.86 -4.16 -1.44
CA PHE A 78 2.29 -2.79 -1.20
C PHE A 78 2.11 -1.87 -2.42
N GLU A 79 2.47 -2.33 -3.63
CA GLU A 79 2.35 -1.53 -4.86
C GLU A 79 0.90 -1.21 -5.19
N ASP A 80 0.01 -2.19 -5.02
CA ASP A 80 -1.42 -1.99 -5.24
C ASP A 80 -2.01 -1.08 -4.16
N ALA A 81 -1.56 -1.18 -2.90
CA ALA A 81 -1.98 -0.28 -1.83
C ALA A 81 -1.60 1.18 -2.13
N LEU A 82 -0.39 1.43 -2.66
CA LEU A 82 0.01 2.76 -3.09
C LEU A 82 -0.84 3.26 -4.27
N THR A 83 -1.12 2.40 -5.24
CA THR A 83 -1.96 2.73 -6.40
C THR A 83 -3.39 3.06 -5.98
N LEU A 84 -3.94 2.27 -5.07
CA LEU A 84 -5.27 2.48 -4.49
C LEU A 84 -5.31 3.79 -3.69
N ASN A 85 -4.32 4.03 -2.83
CA ASN A 85 -4.20 5.28 -2.08
C ASN A 85 -4.11 6.51 -3.00
N ALA A 86 -3.32 6.45 -4.08
CA ALA A 86 -3.22 7.55 -5.03
C ALA A 86 -4.54 7.85 -5.77
N ARG A 87 -5.37 6.83 -6.00
CA ARG A 87 -6.66 6.99 -6.69
C ARG A 87 -7.82 7.34 -5.76
N LEU A 88 -7.74 6.92 -4.50
CA LEU A 88 -8.85 6.99 -3.54
C LEU A 88 -8.61 8.01 -2.42
N GLY A 89 -7.37 8.44 -2.20
CA GLY A 89 -6.98 9.25 -1.05
C GLY A 89 -7.63 10.64 -0.97
N GLU A 90 -8.17 11.15 -2.09
CA GLU A 90 -8.97 12.38 -2.08
C GLU A 90 -10.40 12.17 -1.55
N ARG A 91 -10.89 10.93 -1.55
CA ARG A 91 -12.30 10.59 -1.29
C ARG A 91 -12.49 9.74 -0.03
N PHE A 92 -11.45 8.99 0.34
CA PHE A 92 -11.44 8.08 1.47
C PHE A 92 -10.25 8.38 2.38
N VAL A 93 -10.46 8.22 3.68
CA VAL A 93 -9.34 8.05 4.60
C VAL A 93 -8.88 6.60 4.48
N THR A 94 -7.68 6.40 3.96
CA THR A 94 -7.12 5.06 3.72
C THR A 94 -6.03 4.71 4.71
N HIS A 95 -6.01 3.47 5.17
CA HIS A 95 -4.97 2.91 6.03
C HIS A 95 -4.61 1.51 5.55
N CYS A 96 -3.34 1.10 5.66
CA CYS A 96 -2.93 -0.24 5.27
C CYS A 96 -2.08 -0.89 6.35
N GLU A 97 -2.37 -2.16 6.62
CA GLU A 97 -1.55 -3.03 7.47
C GLU A 97 -0.96 -4.11 6.58
N LEU A 98 0.35 -4.04 6.36
CA LEU A 98 1.07 -4.98 5.52
C LEU A 98 2.04 -5.78 6.36
N ARG A 99 2.15 -7.07 6.06
CA ARG A 99 3.06 -7.99 6.72
C ARG A 99 3.81 -8.77 5.65
N LEU A 100 5.03 -9.17 5.98
CA LEU A 100 5.73 -10.16 5.18
C LEU A 100 4.96 -11.47 5.27
N ALA A 101 4.80 -12.16 4.15
CA ALA A 101 4.18 -13.48 4.12
C ALA A 101 4.93 -14.50 5.01
N HIS A 102 6.23 -14.28 5.24
CA HIS A 102 7.06 -15.11 6.08
C HIS A 102 7.86 -14.25 7.06
N PRO A 103 8.04 -14.70 8.32
CA PRO A 103 8.87 -13.98 9.27
C PRO A 103 10.33 -13.93 8.80
N VAL A 104 10.98 -12.78 8.99
CA VAL A 104 12.42 -12.64 8.76
C VAL A 104 13.15 -13.37 9.88
N ARG A 105 13.99 -14.33 9.52
CA ARG A 105 14.94 -14.92 10.46
C ARG A 105 16.19 -14.05 10.49
N MET A 106 16.55 -13.54 11.67
CA MET A 106 17.86 -12.91 11.87
C MET A 106 18.86 -14.04 12.16
N ALA A 107 19.95 -14.07 11.40
CA ALA A 107 21.06 -15.02 11.54
C ALA A 107 22.15 -14.43 12.43
#